data_AF-A0A2H1VAW8-F1
#
_entry.id   AF-A0A2H1VAW8-F1
#
_cell.length_a   1.000
_cell.length_b   1.000
_cell.length_c   1.000
_cell.angle_alpha   90.00
_cell.angle_beta   90.00
_cell.angle_gamma   90.00
#
_symmetry.space_group_name_H-M   'P 1'
#
loop_
_entity.id
_entity.type
_entity.pdbx_description
1 polymer ?
#
loop_
_entity_poly.entity_id
_entity_poly.type
_entity_poly.pdbx_seq_one_letter_code
_entity_poly.pdbx_strand_id
1 'polypeptide(L)'
;MDECELATLNGRKVFVYQGYTFSQHGPSPRNRYCSKKQSLKCPASLVVDPSDLQYEVITLNGKSIILYQNHTFSKQGPSFRYQSCSKRARKNCPAKLILNADGTLKLTRTDHNHPPPNIIKTSAGHFYRM
;
A
#
# COMPACT_ATOMS: atom_id res chain seq x y z
N MET A 1 -23.81 -9.36 -4.12
CA MET A 1 -22.89 -8.21 -3.97
C MET A 1 -21.57 -8.66 -4.55
N ASP A 2 -21.23 -8.23 -5.76
CA ASP A 2 -19.96 -8.58 -6.39
C ASP A 2 -18.82 -7.92 -5.60
N GLU A 3 -18.04 -8.73 -4.89
CA GLU A 3 -16.93 -8.25 -4.07
C GLU A 3 -15.70 -7.96 -4.94
N CYS A 4 -15.12 -6.78 -4.79
CA CYS A 4 -13.85 -6.45 -5.40
C CYS A 4 -12.74 -6.86 -4.43
N GLU A 5 -11.80 -7.69 -4.87
CA GLU A 5 -10.70 -8.15 -4.03
C GLU A 5 -9.36 -7.49 -4.43
N LEU A 6 -8.44 -7.42 -3.48
CA LEU A 6 -7.13 -6.81 -3.68
C LEU A 6 -6.04 -7.88 -3.83
N ALA A 7 -5.77 -8.28 -5.07
CA ALA A 7 -4.79 -9.31 -5.41
C ALA A 7 -3.42 -8.72 -5.78
N THR A 8 -2.45 -9.61 -5.99
CA THR A 8 -1.12 -9.26 -6.49
C THR A 8 -0.84 -9.98 -7.78
N LEU A 9 -0.48 -9.22 -8.82
CA LEU A 9 -0.06 -9.73 -10.11
C LEU A 9 1.31 -9.16 -10.45
N ASN A 10 2.30 -10.04 -10.71
CA ASN A 10 3.68 -9.65 -11.05
C ASN A 10 4.30 -8.67 -10.02
N GLY A 11 3.99 -8.84 -8.74
CA GLY A 11 4.45 -7.98 -7.65
C GLY A 11 3.84 -6.58 -7.64
N ARG A 12 2.71 -6.37 -8.32
CA ARG A 12 1.91 -5.15 -8.24
C ARG A 12 0.55 -5.48 -7.67
N LYS A 13 0.09 -4.67 -6.73
CA LYS A 13 -1.29 -4.73 -6.21
C LYS A 13 -2.26 -4.32 -7.32
N VAL A 14 -3.22 -5.19 -7.60
CA VAL A 14 -4.29 -4.97 -8.58
C VAL A 14 -5.63 -5.28 -7.92
N PHE A 15 -6.65 -4.54 -8.33
CA PHE A 15 -8.02 -4.84 -7.94
C PHE A 15 -8.56 -5.88 -8.91
N VAL A 16 -9.14 -6.97 -8.38
CA VAL A 16 -9.79 -8.00 -9.18
C VAL A 16 -11.29 -7.85 -8.98
N TYR A 17 -12.00 -7.70 -10.09
CA TYR A 17 -13.46 -7.62 -10.12
C TYR A 17 -13.96 -8.37 -11.34
N GLN A 18 -14.85 -9.34 -11.12
CA GLN A 18 -15.39 -10.20 -12.18
C GLN A 18 -14.30 -10.84 -13.07
N GLY A 19 -13.17 -11.24 -12.46
CA GLY A 19 -12.04 -11.85 -13.16
C GLY A 19 -11.16 -10.87 -13.96
N TYR A 20 -11.47 -9.57 -13.98
CA TYR A 20 -10.66 -8.54 -14.61
C TYR A 20 -9.75 -7.84 -13.60
N THR A 21 -8.57 -7.43 -14.05
CA THR A 21 -7.59 -6.71 -13.22
C THR A 21 -7.60 -5.21 -13.50
N PHE A 22 -7.55 -4.42 -12.43
CA PHE A 22 -7.59 -2.96 -12.48
C PHE A 22 -6.42 -2.35 -11.70
N SER A 23 -5.74 -1.37 -12.30
CA SER A 23 -4.55 -0.71 -11.76
C SER A 23 -4.67 0.80 -11.81
N GLN A 24 -3.94 1.52 -10.96
CA GLN A 24 -3.88 2.98 -11.02
C GLN A 24 -3.05 3.43 -12.23
N HIS A 25 -3.64 4.23 -13.11
CA HIS A 25 -2.96 4.91 -14.21
C HIS A 25 -3.26 6.41 -14.10
N GLY A 26 -2.58 7.10 -13.19
CA GLY A 26 -2.77 8.54 -12.99
C GLY A 26 -2.48 9.00 -11.56
N PRO A 27 -2.65 10.29 -11.28
CA PRO A 27 -2.47 10.84 -9.94
C PRO A 27 -3.63 10.49 -9.00
N SER A 28 -4.84 10.24 -9.54
CA SER A 28 -6.02 9.95 -8.72
C SER A 28 -5.82 8.69 -7.89
N PRO A 29 -5.84 8.77 -6.55
CA PRO A 29 -5.71 7.62 -5.67
C PRO A 29 -6.93 6.69 -5.72
N ARG A 30 -8.09 7.21 -6.17
CA ARG A 30 -9.37 6.48 -6.17
C ARG A 30 -9.60 5.66 -7.44
N ASN A 31 -9.14 6.12 -8.58
CA ASN A 31 -9.51 5.49 -9.85
C ASN A 31 -8.56 4.33 -10.17
N ARG A 32 -9.12 3.20 -10.57
CA ARG A 32 -8.40 2.05 -11.12
C ARG A 32 -8.96 1.77 -12.51
N TYR A 33 -8.06 1.55 -13.46
CA TYR A 33 -8.41 1.31 -14.85
C TYR A 33 -8.07 -0.13 -15.20
N CYS A 34 -8.91 -0.73 -16.04
CA CYS A 34 -8.68 -2.08 -16.54
C CYS A 34 -7.26 -2.20 -17.13
N SER A 35 -6.59 -3.33 -16.92
CA SER A 35 -5.25 -3.62 -17.46
C SER A 35 -5.18 -3.53 -18.99
N LYS A 36 -6.32 -3.59 -19.69
CA LYS A 36 -6.45 -3.40 -21.14
C LYS A 36 -6.76 -1.96 -21.56
N LYS A 37 -6.72 -0.97 -20.65
CA LYS A 37 -6.99 0.45 -20.94
C LYS A 37 -6.11 0.99 -22.05
N GLN A 38 -4.82 0.69 -22.03
CA GLN A 38 -3.87 1.19 -23.04
C GLN A 38 -3.88 0.35 -24.32
N SER A 39 -3.91 -0.98 -24.19
CA SER A 39 -3.82 -1.89 -25.34
C SER A 39 -5.10 -1.99 -26.16
N LEU A 40 -6.27 -1.93 -25.52
CA LEU A 40 -7.58 -2.07 -26.19
C LEU A 40 -8.49 -0.86 -26.02
N LYS A 41 -7.97 0.27 -25.50
CA LYS A 41 -8.79 1.46 -25.17
C LYS A 41 -9.99 1.15 -24.25
N CYS A 42 -9.90 0.08 -23.46
CA CYS A 42 -11.01 -0.41 -22.62
C CYS A 42 -11.57 0.72 -21.72
N PRO A 43 -12.90 0.96 -21.69
CA PRO A 43 -13.48 2.05 -20.91
C PRO A 43 -13.59 1.73 -19.41
N ALA A 44 -13.53 0.45 -19.02
CA ALA A 44 -13.82 0.01 -17.66
C ALA A 44 -12.87 0.61 -16.60
N SER A 45 -13.47 1.09 -15.52
CA SER A 45 -12.79 1.63 -14.35
C SER A 45 -13.54 1.29 -13.06
N LEU A 46 -12.79 1.13 -11.97
CA LEU A 46 -13.30 1.00 -10.62
C LEU A 46 -12.95 2.24 -9.81
N VAL A 47 -13.87 2.66 -8.95
CA VAL A 47 -13.59 3.64 -7.90
C VAL A 47 -13.36 2.85 -6.63
N VAL A 48 -12.14 2.95 -6.09
CA VAL A 48 -11.81 2.33 -4.81
C VAL A 48 -12.19 3.28 -3.69
N ASP A 49 -12.76 2.73 -2.63
CA ASP A 49 -12.99 3.49 -1.42
C ASP A 49 -11.64 3.97 -0.84
N PRO A 50 -11.52 5.24 -0.44
CA PRO A 50 -10.29 5.76 0.16
C PRO A 50 -9.89 5.02 1.45
N SER A 51 -10.82 4.32 2.11
CA SER A 51 -10.55 3.55 3.33
C SER A 51 -9.56 2.42 3.12
N ASP A 52 -9.58 1.76 1.95
CA ASP A 52 -8.62 0.71 1.60
C ASP A 52 -7.18 1.23 1.42
N LEU A 53 -6.99 2.55 1.38
CA LEU A 53 -5.71 3.24 1.18
C LEU A 53 -5.30 4.07 2.40
N GLN A 54 -5.92 3.82 3.56
CA GLN A 54 -5.54 4.48 4.80
C GLN A 54 -4.30 3.84 5.43
N TYR A 55 -3.44 4.69 6.00
CA TYR A 55 -2.29 4.28 6.79
C TYR A 55 -2.16 5.17 8.02
N GLU A 56 -1.53 4.67 9.07
CA GLU A 56 -1.22 5.46 10.27
C GLU A 56 0.27 5.83 10.26
N VAL A 57 0.59 7.10 10.56
CA VAL A 57 1.95 7.48 10.91
C VAL A 57 2.11 7.24 12.41
N ILE A 58 2.96 6.28 12.76
CA ILE A 58 3.20 5.90 14.15
C ILE A 58 4.65 6.21 14.54
N THR A 59 4.89 6.39 15.83
CA THR A 59 6.25 6.52 16.37
C THR A 59 6.65 5.17 16.98
N LEU A 60 7.66 4.52 16.39
CA LEU A 60 8.32 3.36 17.00
C LEU A 60 9.78 3.69 17.29
N ASN A 61 10.22 3.44 18.52
CA ASN A 61 11.61 3.67 18.95
C ASN A 61 12.12 5.08 18.59
N GLY A 62 11.28 6.10 18.80
CA GLY A 62 11.59 7.50 18.50
C GLY A 62 11.60 7.88 17.01
N LYS A 63 11.17 6.99 16.11
CA LYS A 63 11.13 7.24 14.66
C LYS A 63 9.70 7.22 14.14
N SER A 64 9.32 8.24 13.37
CA SER A 64 8.05 8.26 12.63
C SER A 64 8.12 7.31 11.43
N ILE A 65 7.20 6.36 11.39
CA ILE A 65 7.10 5.31 10.36
C ILE A 65 5.64 5.14 9.93
N ILE A 66 5.43 4.49 8.79
CA ILE A 66 4.08 4.18 8.31
C ILE A 66 3.67 2.78 8.76
N LEU A 67 2.49 2.65 9.34
CA LEU A 67 1.78 1.41 9.56
C LEU A 67 0.68 1.28 8.50
N TYR A 68 0.81 0.28 7.63
CA TYR A 68 -0.15 -0.02 6.57
C TYR A 68 -0.36 -1.53 6.48
N GLN A 69 -1.62 -1.98 6.52
CA GLN A 69 -1.97 -3.42 6.50
C GLN A 69 -1.13 -4.24 7.52
N ASN A 70 -1.07 -3.73 8.75
CA ASN A 70 -0.31 -4.31 9.88
C ASN A 70 1.21 -4.41 9.67
N HIS A 71 1.75 -3.88 8.58
CA HIS A 71 3.18 -3.85 8.28
C HIS A 71 3.76 -2.46 8.42
N THR A 72 5.03 -2.39 8.81
CA THR A 72 5.73 -1.13 8.98
C THR A 72 6.63 -0.79 7.81
N PHE A 73 6.63 0.48 7.44
CA PHE A 73 7.44 1.04 6.37
C PHE A 73 8.23 2.24 6.87
N SER A 74 9.47 2.35 6.40
CA SER A 74 10.41 3.40 6.77
C SER A 74 10.90 4.12 5.53
N LYS A 75 11.12 5.43 5.67
CA LYS A 75 11.52 6.29 4.55
C LYS A 75 12.90 5.92 4.01
N GLN A 76 13.05 6.02 2.70
CA GLN A 76 14.32 5.82 2.01
C GLN A 76 14.93 7.18 1.66
N GLY A 77 15.51 7.86 2.66
CA GLY A 77 16.15 9.16 2.50
C GLY A 77 15.40 10.31 3.20
N PRO A 78 15.65 11.57 2.77
CA PRO A 78 15.08 12.74 3.45
C PRO A 78 13.57 12.86 3.21
N SER A 79 13.10 12.47 2.02
CA SER A 79 11.70 12.57 1.63
C SER A 79 10.84 11.45 2.22
N PHE A 80 9.62 11.80 2.64
CA PHE A 80 8.60 10.83 3.06
C PHE A 80 7.90 10.14 1.87
N ARG A 81 8.25 10.51 0.62
CA ARG A 81 7.64 9.98 -0.60
C ARG A 81 7.87 8.49 -0.83
N TYR A 82 9.07 8.02 -0.54
CA TYR A 82 9.49 6.64 -0.85
C TYR A 82 9.67 5.86 0.44
N GLN A 83 8.86 4.82 0.60
CA GLN A 83 8.78 4.04 1.82
C GLN A 83 9.07 2.59 1.48
N SER A 84 9.93 1.94 2.26
CA SER A 84 10.22 0.52 2.11
C SER A 84 9.88 -0.20 3.40
N CYS A 85 9.50 -1.48 3.30
CA CYS A 85 9.23 -2.27 4.49
C CYS A 85 10.41 -2.21 5.47
N SER A 86 10.14 -2.03 6.76
CA SER A 86 11.17 -1.95 7.81
C SER A 86 12.01 -3.23 7.92
N LYS A 87 11.56 -4.35 7.34
CA LYS A 87 12.31 -5.61 7.26
C LYS A 87 13.09 -5.78 5.96
N ARG A 88 13.09 -4.80 5.05
CA ARG A 88 13.84 -4.86 3.78
C ARG A 88 15.30 -5.27 3.99
N ALA A 89 16.03 -4.62 4.90
CA ALA A 89 17.44 -4.95 5.13
C ALA A 89 17.66 -6.34 5.77
N ARG A 90 16.73 -6.81 6.62
CA ARG A 90 16.90 -8.07 7.39
C ARG A 90 16.30 -9.31 6.73
N LYS A 91 15.30 -9.15 5.88
CA LYS A 91 14.52 -10.23 5.25
C LYS A 91 14.45 -10.10 3.72
N ASN A 92 15.20 -9.16 3.15
CA ASN A 92 15.16 -8.82 1.74
C ASN A 92 13.73 -8.57 1.22
N CYS A 93 12.87 -8.01 2.09
CA CYS A 93 11.46 -7.81 1.80
C CYS A 93 11.29 -6.83 0.62
N PRO A 94 10.51 -7.19 -0.43
CA PRO A 94 10.40 -6.38 -1.63
C PRO A 94 9.33 -5.28 -1.52
N ALA A 95 8.56 -5.24 -0.43
CA ALA A 95 7.44 -4.32 -0.27
C ALA A 95 7.86 -2.84 -0.16
N LYS A 96 7.14 -1.99 -0.89
CA LYS A 96 7.34 -0.55 -1.05
C LYS A 96 5.99 0.18 -1.16
N LEU A 97 5.92 1.36 -0.54
CA LEU A 97 4.84 2.32 -0.72
C LEU A 97 5.41 3.58 -1.34
N ILE A 98 4.62 4.21 -2.21
CA ILE A 98 4.90 5.55 -2.71
C ILE A 98 3.77 6.44 -2.23
N LEU A 99 4.10 7.59 -1.68
CA LEU A 99 3.13 8.64 -1.37
C LEU A 99 3.09 9.65 -2.52
N ASN A 100 1.89 10.15 -2.80
CA ASN A 100 1.70 11.34 -3.62
C ASN A 100 2.06 12.60 -2.81
N ALA A 101 2.13 13.75 -3.48
CA ALA A 101 2.47 15.02 -2.83
C ALA A 101 1.43 15.47 -1.79
N ASP A 102 0.18 15.04 -1.95
CA ASP A 102 -0.93 15.25 -1.01
C ASP A 102 -0.95 14.24 0.15
N GLY A 103 0.05 13.34 0.22
CA GLY A 103 0.14 12.30 1.24
C GLY A 103 -0.68 11.03 0.93
N THR A 104 -1.39 10.96 -0.19
CA THR A 104 -2.19 9.77 -0.52
C THR A 104 -1.33 8.60 -1.00
N LEU A 105 -1.77 7.36 -0.75
CA LEU A 105 -1.03 6.17 -1.16
C LEU A 105 -1.14 5.91 -2.67
N LYS A 106 0.02 5.92 -3.32
CA LYS A 106 0.28 5.31 -4.62
C LYS A 106 0.87 3.91 -4.37
N LEU A 107 -0.02 2.91 -4.27
CA LEU A 107 0.39 1.52 -4.07
C LEU A 107 1.29 1.06 -5.22
N THR A 108 2.43 0.44 -4.89
CA THR A 108 3.33 -0.13 -5.90
C THR A 108 3.53 -1.63 -5.71
N ARG A 109 4.08 -2.05 -4.57
CA ARG A 109 4.29 -3.46 -4.23
C ARG A 109 4.11 -3.62 -2.73
N THR A 110 3.02 -4.22 -2.26
CA THR A 110 2.79 -4.36 -0.81
C THR A 110 2.87 -5.80 -0.33
N ASP A 111 3.39 -6.70 -1.17
CA ASP A 111 3.56 -8.10 -0.82
C ASP A 111 4.78 -8.30 0.06
N HIS A 112 4.52 -8.90 1.22
CA HIS A 112 5.55 -9.24 2.18
C HIS A 112 5.90 -10.72 2.05
N ASN A 113 7.19 -11.02 2.17
CA ASN A 113 7.75 -12.37 2.26
C ASN A 113 7.95 -12.81 3.72
N HIS A 114 7.24 -12.16 4.64
CA HIS A 114 7.33 -12.39 6.07
C HIS A 114 6.00 -12.01 6.73
N PRO A 115 5.70 -12.56 7.91
CA PRO A 115 4.50 -12.16 8.65
C PRO A 115 4.61 -10.73 9.19
N PRO A 116 3.47 -10.08 9.50
CA PRO A 116 3.44 -8.79 10.15
C PRO A 116 4.25 -8.77 11.47
N PRO A 117 4.87 -7.63 11.81
CA PRO A 117 5.42 -7.42 13.15
C PRO A 117 4.31 -7.44 14.22
N ASN A 118 4.62 -7.94 15.43
CA ASN A 118 3.75 -7.76 16.58
C ASN A 118 3.91 -6.31 17.10
N ILE A 119 2.87 -5.50 16.87
CA ILE A 119 2.82 -4.10 17.31
C ILE A 119 1.59 -3.94 18.18
N ILE A 120 1.80 -3.44 19.40
CA ILE A 120 0.74 -3.14 20.35
C ILE A 120 0.48 -1.64 20.31
N LYS A 121 -0.79 -1.26 20.16
CA LYS A 121 -1.28 0.11 20.37
C LYS A 121 -1.84 0.19 21.79
N THR A 122 -1.29 1.07 22.62
CA THR A 122 -1.82 1.30 23.97
C THR A 122 -3.08 2.17 23.91
N SER A 123 -3.84 2.20 25.02
CA SER A 123 -4.99 3.10 25.18
C SER A 123 -4.62 4.58 25.04
N ALA A 124 -3.37 4.94 25.36
CA ALA A 124 -2.83 6.29 25.15
C ALA A 124 -2.42 6.58 23.69
N GLY A 125 -2.58 5.63 22.77
CA GLY A 125 -2.21 5.77 21.36
C GLY A 125 -0.71 5.59 21.06
N HIS A 126 0.09 5.13 22.03
CA HIS A 126 1.49 4.80 21.82
C HIS A 126 1.65 3.41 21.20
N PHE A 127 2.67 3.26 20.37
CA PHE A 127 2.97 1.99 19.70
C PHE A 127 4.26 1.39 20.23
N TYR A 128 4.22 0.09 20.53
CA TYR A 128 5.39 -0.68 20.96
C TYR A 128 5.51 -1.94 20.12
N ARG A 129 6.75 -2.34 19.87
CA ARG A 129 7.06 -3.60 19.20
C ARG A 129 7.42 -4.64 20.25
N MET A 130 6.73 -5.77 20.25
CA MET A 130 7.13 -6.94 21.06
C MET A 130 8.24 -7.74 20.38
#